data_AF-A0A1G8PVB7-F1
#
_entry.id   AF-A0A1G8PVB7-F1
#
_cell.length_a   1.000
_cell.length_b   1.000
_cell.length_c   1.000
_cell.angle_alpha   90.00
_cell.angle_beta   90.00
_cell.angle_gamma   90.00
#
_symmetry.space_group_name_H-M   'P 1'
#
loop_
_entity.id
_entity.type
_entity.pdbx_description
1 polymer ?
#
loop_
_entity_poly.entity_id
_entity_poly.type
_entity_poly.pdbx_seq_one_letter_code
_entity_poly.pdbx_strand_id
1 'polypeptide(L)' 'MNGHQATRADDLRLLEMLHLRDVEQWTAGQIPTRFGMTRSAVLGQMFRVDKVEPLDCLCRRKANRDGGMKPRWWRGQA' A
#
# COMPACT_ATOMS: atom_id res chain seq x y z
N MET A 1 3.03 -21.30 -14.26
CA MET A 1 2.94 -19.83 -14.13
C MET A 1 4.25 -19.37 -13.53
N ASN A 2 5.09 -18.64 -14.28
CA ASN A 2 6.32 -18.08 -13.71
C ASN A 2 5.90 -17.03 -12.68
N GLY A 3 6.05 -17.37 -11.39
CA GLY A 3 5.74 -16.47 -10.30
C GLY A 3 6.66 -15.26 -10.38
N HIS A 4 6.14 -14.13 -10.87
CA HIS A 4 6.86 -12.88 -10.76
C HIS A 4 6.93 -12.53 -9.28
N GLN A 5 8.10 -12.72 -8.68
CA GLN A 5 8.32 -12.38 -7.28
C GLN A 5 8.28 -10.85 -7.17
N ALA A 6 7.39 -10.34 -6.31
CA ALA A 6 7.28 -8.89 -6.09
C ALA A 6 8.64 -8.35 -5.64
N THR A 7 9.08 -7.27 -6.26
CA THR A 7 10.31 -6.58 -5.88
C THR A 7 10.01 -5.59 -4.75
N ARG A 8 11.05 -5.19 -4.01
CA ARG A 8 10.95 -4.09 -3.03
C ARG A 8 10.37 -2.82 -3.66
N ALA A 9 10.70 -2.53 -4.92
CA ALA A 9 10.18 -1.35 -5.61
C ALA A 9 8.66 -1.45 -5.85
N ASP A 10 8.16 -2.67 -6.11
CA ASP A 10 6.73 -2.92 -6.24
C ASP A 10 6.00 -2.70 -4.91
N ASP A 11 6.56 -3.21 -3.81
CA ASP A 11 6.00 -3.02 -2.48
C ASP A 11 5.96 -1.53 -2.08
N LEU A 12 7.06 -0.81 -2.30
CA LEU A 12 7.14 0.62 -1.97
C LEU A 12 6.14 1.45 -2.79
N ARG A 13 5.95 1.09 -4.06
CA ARG A 13 4.96 1.72 -4.94
C ARG A 13 3.53 1.44 -4.47
N LEU A 14 3.23 0.20 -4.09
CA LEU A 14 1.92 -0.17 -3.55
C LEU A 14 1.62 0.56 -2.24
N LEU A 15 2.58 0.59 -1.31
CA LEU A 15 2.46 1.33 -0.05
C LEU A 15 2.20 2.83 -0.27
N GLU A 16 2.87 3.42 -1.26
CA GLU A 16 2.61 4.81 -1.65
C GLU A 16 1.19 5.00 -2.21
N MET A 17 0.67 4.09 -3.04
CA MET A 17 -0.72 4.16 -3.52
C MET A 17 -1.74 4.08 -2.39
N LEU A 18 -1.54 3.17 -1.43
CA LEU A 18 -2.40 3.01 -0.26
C LEU A 18 -2.38 4.27 0.61
N HIS A 19 -1.21 4.87 0.80
CA HIS A 19 -1.08 6.13 1.52
C HIS A 19 -1.88 7.28 0.89
N LEU A 20 -1.76 7.43 -0.44
CA LEU A 20 -2.48 8.47 -1.17
C LEU A 20 -4.00 8.28 -1.04
N ARG A 21 -4.48 7.04 -1.05
CA ARG A 21 -5.90 6.69 -0.85
C ARG A 21 -6.36 6.99 0.58
N ASP A 22 -5.69 6.39 1.57
CA ASP A 22 -6.22 6.27 2.92
C ASP A 22 -5.88 7.46 3.82
N VAL A 23 -4.76 8.14 3.55
CA VAL A 23 -4.30 9.28 4.36
C VAL A 23 -4.53 10.60 3.64
N GLU A 24 -4.10 10.71 2.38
CA GLU A 24 -4.21 11.94 1.60
C GLU A 24 -5.57 12.09 0.91
N GLN A 25 -6.43 11.07 0.99
CA GLN A 25 -7.79 11.07 0.43
C GLN A 25 -7.85 11.33 -1.09
N TRP A 26 -6.82 10.90 -1.82
CA TRP A 26 -6.80 10.98 -3.28
C TRP A 26 -7.83 10.03 -3.88
N THR A 27 -8.51 10.51 -4.92
CA THR A 27 -9.46 9.71 -5.69
C THR A 27 -8.75 8.68 -6.57
N ALA A 28 -9.49 7.64 -6.96
CA ALA A 28 -9.05 6.65 -7.93
C ALA A 28 -8.72 7.24 -9.32
N GLY A 29 -9.06 8.51 -9.59
CA GLY A 29 -8.67 9.23 -10.80
C GLY A 29 -7.33 9.98 -10.68
N GLN A 30 -6.93 10.39 -9.48
CA GLN A 30 -5.69 11.15 -9.25
C GLN A 30 -4.47 10.24 -9.12
N ILE A 31 -4.63 9.09 -8.45
CA ILE A 31 -3.54 8.14 -8.17
C ILE A 31 -2.88 7.61 -9.46
N PRO A 32 -3.61 7.17 -10.50
CA PRO A 32 -2.99 6.61 -11.71
C PRO A 32 -2.06 7.60 -12.42
N THR A 33 -2.42 8.88 -12.44
CA THR A 33 -1.63 9.98 -13.02
C THR A 33 -0.26 10.11 -12.36
N ARG A 34 -0.17 9.88 -11.04
CA ARG A 34 1.09 9.96 -10.28
C ARG A 34 2.10 8.87 -10.67
N PHE A 35 1.63 7.73 -11.15
CA PHE A 35 2.46 6.54 -11.40
C PHE A 35 2.56 6.18 -12.89
N GLY A 36 1.92 6.92 -13.80
CA GLY A 36 1.87 6.57 -15.22
C GLY A 36 1.16 5.24 -15.47
N MET A 37 0.12 4.93 -14.67
CA MET A 37 -0.62 3.67 -14.74
C MET A 37 -2.04 3.88 -15.22
N THR A 38 -2.68 2.80 -15.68
CA THR A 38 -4.12 2.83 -15.95
C THR A 38 -4.92 2.76 -14.64
N ARG A 39 -6.13 3.32 -14.64
CA ARG A 39 -7.05 3.24 -13.50
C ARG A 39 -7.32 1.79 -13.09
N SER A 40 -7.56 0.90 -14.05
CA SER A 40 -7.82 -0.53 -13.78
C SER A 40 -6.63 -1.23 -13.14
N ALA A 41 -5.38 -0.87 -13.49
CA ALA A 41 -4.21 -1.45 -12.87
C ALA A 41 -4.08 -1.06 -11.38
N VAL A 42 -4.36 0.20 -11.04
CA VAL A 42 -4.37 0.69 -9.65
C VAL A 42 -5.49 0.02 -8.84
N LEU A 43 -6.71 0.00 -9.39
CA LEU A 43 -7.86 -0.65 -8.73
C LEU A 43 -7.63 -2.15 -8.51
N GLY A 44 -7.02 -2.85 -9.47
CA GLY A 44 -6.68 -4.26 -9.32
C GLY A 44 -5.66 -4.53 -8.22
N GLN A 45 -4.71 -3.60 -7.98
CA GLN A 45 -3.78 -3.71 -6.85
C GLN A 45 -4.50 -3.49 -5.51
N MET A 46 -5.32 -2.44 -5.41
CA MET A 46 -6.10 -2.13 -4.19
C MET A 46 -7.05 -3.26 -3.84
N PHE A 47 -7.79 -3.78 -4.82
CA PHE A 47 -8.71 -4.90 -4.64
C PHE A 47 -8.01 -6.13 -4.04
N ARG A 48 -6.79 -6.44 -4.49
CA ARG A 48 -6.04 -7.58 -3.93
C ARG A 48 -5.70 -7.36 -2.46
N VAL A 49 -5.30 -6.14 -2.08
CA VAL A 49 -5.02 -5.80 -0.66
C VAL A 49 -6.29 -5.90 0.17
N ASP A 50 -7.40 -5.34 -0.32
CA ASP A 50 -8.69 -5.33 0.39
C ASP A 50 -9.30 -6.75 0.53
N LYS A 51 -8.84 -7.73 -0.26
CA LYS A 51 -9.27 -9.14 -0.21
C LYS A 51 -8.36 -10.06 0.61
N VAL A 52 -7.26 -9.54 1.16
CA VAL A 52 -6.42 -10.33 2.05
C VAL A 52 -7.14 -10.50 3.39
N GLU A 53 -7.24 -11.74 3.86
CA GLU A 53 -7.76 -12.03 5.20
C GLU A 53 -6.88 -11.33 6.25
N PRO A 54 -7.49 -10.70 7.28
CA PRO A 54 -6.73 -10.09 8.36
C PRO A 54 -5.75 -11.10 8.97
N LEU A 55 -4.46 -10.75 8.93
CA LEU A 55 -3.42 -11.54 9.59
C LEU A 55 -3.30 -11.11 11.05
N ASP A 56 -2.97 -12.07 11.91
CA ASP A 56 -2.65 -11.77 13.30
C ASP A 56 -1.53 -10.74 13.39
N CYS A 57 -1.73 -9.71 14.21
CA CYS A 57 -0.75 -8.65 14.36
C CYS A 57 0.52 -9.17 15.06
N LEU A 58 1.60 -9.36 14.29
CA LEU A 58 2.89 -9.81 14.82
C LEU A 58 3.74 -8.69 15.47
N CYS A 59 3.16 -7.50 15.66
CA CYS A 59 3.89 -6.36 16.21
C CYS A 59 4.20 -6.53 17.70
N ARG A 60 5.50 -6.53 18.03
CA ARG A 60 6.00 -6.55 19.41
C ARG A 60 5.81 -5.23 20.13
N ARG A 61 5.99 -4.10 19.43
CA ARG A 61 5.77 -2.75 19.98
C ARG A 61 4.29 -2.43 19.96
N LYS A 62 3.70 -2.12 21.13
CA LYS A 62 2.28 -1.77 21.27
C LYS A 62 1.87 -0.60 20.37
N ALA A 63 2.74 0.39 20.22
CA ALA A 63 2.49 1.56 19.37
C ALA A 63 2.32 1.23 17.87
N ASN A 64 2.72 0.04 17.40
CA ASN A 64 2.57 -0.37 16.00
C ASN A 64 1.29 -1.19 15.76
N ARG A 65 0.52 -1.50 16.80
CA ARG A 65 -0.72 -2.27 16.69
C ARG A 65 -1.87 -1.38 16.22
N ASP A 66 -2.92 -1.99 15.68
CA ASP A 66 -4.20 -1.34 15.38
C ASP A 66 -4.07 -0.09 14.51
N GLY A 67 -3.23 -0.15 13.47
CA GLY A 67 -2.99 0.99 12.58
C GLY A 67 -2.14 2.12 13.19
N GLY A 68 -1.52 1.91 14.36
CA GLY A 68 -0.71 2.93 15.06
C GLY A 68 0.60 3.34 14.38
N MET A 69 0.93 2.79 13.21
CA MET A 69 2.10 3.22 12.45
C MET A 69 1.86 4.60 11.82
N LYS A 70 2.82 5.51 11.97
CA LYS A 70 2.74 6.87 11.40
C LYS A 70 2.57 6.82 9.87
N PRO A 71 1.94 7.84 9.26
CA PRO A 71 1.95 8.00 7.80
C PRO A 71 3.37 7.85 7.23
N ARG A 72 3.50 7.10 6.14
CA ARG A 72 4.78 6.84 5.44
C ARG A 72 5.85 6.11 6.27
N TRP A 73 5.47 5.32 7.29
CA TRP A 73 6.41 4.57 8.15
C TRP A 73 7.44 3.72 7.39
N TRP A 74 7.11 3.23 6.19
CA TRP A 74 7.98 2.38 5.36
C TRP A 74 9.16 3.12 4.73
N ARG A 75 9.15 4.46 4.72
CA ARG A 75 10.24 5.25 4.12
C ARG A 75 11.52 5.26 4.97
N GLY A 76 11.46 4.76 6.20
CA GLY A 76 12.55 4.96 7.17
C GLY A 76 12.58 6.42 7.65
N GLN A 77 13.20 6.66 8.80
CA GLN A 77 13.48 8.04 9.22
C GLN A 77 14.54 8.63 8.26
N ALA A 78 14.28 9.83 7.75
CA ALA A 78 15.34 10.72 7.30
C ALA A 78 16.14 11.20 8.52
#